data_AF-A0A946N9F2-F1
#
_entry.id   AF-A0A946N9F2-F1
#
_cell.length_a   1.000
_cell.length_b   1.000
_cell.length_c   1.000
_cell.angle_alpha   90.00
_cell.angle_beta   90.00
_cell.angle_gamma   90.00
#
_symmetry.space_group_name_H-M   'P 1'
#
loop_
_entity.id
_entity.type
_entity.pdbx_description
1 polymer ?
#
loop_
_entity_poly.entity_id
_entity_poly.type
_entity_poly.pdbx_seq_one_letter_code
_entity_poly.pdbx_strand_id
1 'polypeptide(L)'
;MLAKINKIQHQRSGNFFLLAGPCSIEGEEMAMEIAEKILAITNKLEIPFIFKGSYRKANRSRLDSFTGIGDMEALSILKKVG
;
A
#
# COMPACT_ATOMS: atom_id res chain seq x y z
N MET A 1 -13.13 -12.42 8.79
CA MET A 1 -12.81 -10.98 8.79
C MET A 1 -12.49 -10.47 7.39
N LEU A 2 -11.54 -11.08 6.66
CA LEU A 2 -11.16 -10.69 5.29
C LEU A 2 -12.30 -10.78 4.27
N ALA A 3 -13.23 -11.72 4.43
CA ALA A 3 -14.39 -11.90 3.54
C ALA A 3 -15.33 -10.67 3.44
N LYS A 4 -15.19 -9.68 4.33
CA LYS A 4 -15.95 -8.42 4.27
C LYS A 4 -15.23 -7.32 3.47
N ILE A 5 -13.98 -7.52 3.09
CA ILE A 5 -13.20 -6.56 2.32
C ILE A 5 -13.24 -6.97 0.85
N ASN A 6 -13.82 -6.09 0.02
CA ASN A 6 -14.00 -6.35 -1.41
C ASN A 6 -12.64 -6.44 -2.12
N LYS A 7 -12.58 -7.25 -3.18
CA LYS A 7 -11.45 -7.35 -4.12
C LYS A 7 -10.12 -7.89 -3.56
N ILE A 8 -10.09 -8.49 -2.37
CA ILE A 8 -8.89 -9.21 -1.91
C ILE A 8 -8.87 -10.62 -2.53
N GLN A 9 -7.74 -11.01 -3.13
CA GLN A 9 -7.51 -12.36 -3.66
C GLN A 9 -7.08 -13.34 -2.56
N HIS A 10 -7.14 -14.64 -2.83
CA HIS A 10 -6.62 -15.71 -1.95
C HIS A 10 -7.25 -15.81 -0.56
N GLN A 11 -8.44 -15.23 -0.32
CA GLN A 11 -9.05 -15.12 1.02
C GLN A 11 -9.27 -16.46 1.76
N ARG A 12 -9.23 -17.59 1.04
CA ARG A 12 -9.45 -18.94 1.56
C ARG A 12 -8.20 -19.83 1.54
N SER A 13 -7.02 -19.28 1.25
CA SER A 13 -5.78 -20.07 1.16
C SER A 13 -5.31 -20.61 2.52
N GLY A 14 -5.83 -20.10 3.64
CA GLY A 14 -5.37 -20.45 4.99
C GLY A 14 -4.05 -19.78 5.39
N ASN A 15 -3.46 -18.97 4.50
CA ASN A 15 -2.28 -18.17 4.78
C ASN A 15 -2.60 -16.97 5.69
N PHE A 16 -1.53 -16.37 6.22
CA PHE A 16 -1.61 -15.06 6.86
C PHE A 16 -2.00 -13.97 5.85
N PHE A 17 -2.43 -12.81 6.36
CA PHE A 17 -2.76 -11.64 5.56
C PHE A 17 -1.61 -10.63 5.57
N LEU A 18 -1.24 -10.11 4.40
CA LEU A 18 -0.18 -9.11 4.24
C LEU A 18 -0.74 -7.71 4.00
N LEU A 19 -0.35 -6.76 4.84
CA LEU A 19 -0.53 -5.33 4.62
C LEU A 19 0.84 -4.70 4.40
N ALA A 20 1.17 -4.34 3.16
CA ALA A 20 2.53 -3.92 2.81
C ALA A 20 2.57 -2.86 1.70
N GLY A 21 3.68 -2.14 1.63
CA GLY A 21 3.94 -1.09 0.65
C GLY A 21 4.94 -0.06 1.19
N PRO A 22 5.08 1.11 0.56
CA PRO A 22 6.10 2.08 0.94
C PRO A 22 5.80 2.77 2.28
N CYS A 23 6.84 3.36 2.85
CA CYS A 23 6.73 4.12 4.09
C CYS A 23 5.83 5.34 3.91
N SER A 24 5.98 6.06 2.79
CA SER A 24 5.25 7.24 2.34
C SER A 24 4.97 7.13 0.84
N ILE A 25 3.93 7.81 0.36
CA ILE A 25 3.72 7.99 -1.08
C ILE A 25 4.52 9.20 -1.53
N GLU A 26 5.46 8.96 -2.44
CA GLU A 26 6.43 9.95 -2.94
C GLU A 26 6.31 10.15 -4.47
N GLY A 27 5.55 9.30 -5.14
CA GLY A 27 5.28 9.39 -6.57
C GLY A 27 4.42 8.21 -7.06
N GLU A 28 3.78 8.40 -8.21
CA GLU A 28 2.90 7.40 -8.83
C GLU A 28 3.67 6.18 -9.32
N GLU A 29 4.76 6.40 -10.06
CA GLU A 29 5.60 5.33 -10.60
C GLU A 29 6.14 4.41 -9.50
N MET A 30 6.72 5.00 -8.44
CA MET A 30 7.21 4.26 -7.27
C MET A 30 6.09 3.44 -6.61
N ALA A 31 4.90 4.02 -6.42
CA ALA A 31 3.79 3.32 -5.77
C ALA A 31 3.29 2.14 -6.61
N MET A 32 3.17 2.33 -7.93
CA MET A 32 2.74 1.30 -8.87
C MET A 32 3.76 0.16 -8.98
N GLU A 33 5.05 0.48 -9.08
CA GLU A 33 6.13 -0.53 -9.17
C GLU A 33 6.18 -1.40 -7.91
N ILE A 34 6.08 -0.78 -6.72
CA ILE A 34 6.05 -1.52 -5.45
C ILE A 34 4.79 -2.40 -5.37
N ALA A 35 3.63 -1.85 -5.74
CA ALA A 35 2.37 -2.60 -5.74
C ALA A 35 2.42 -3.81 -6.68
N GLU A 36 2.92 -3.64 -7.90
CA GLU A 36 3.07 -4.71 -8.89
C GLU A 36 3.98 -5.83 -8.38
N LYS A 37 5.15 -5.49 -7.85
CA LYS A 37 6.11 -6.47 -7.30
C LYS A 37 5.52 -7.26 -6.14
N ILE A 38 4.87 -6.60 -5.18
CA ILE A 38 4.27 -7.29 -4.03
C ILE A 38 3.08 -8.14 -4.49
N LEU A 39 2.24 -7.64 -5.41
CA LEU A 39 1.10 -8.37 -5.95
C LEU A 39 1.56 -9.65 -6.67
N ALA A 40 2.61 -9.58 -7.48
CA ALA A 40 3.17 -10.75 -8.17
C ALA A 40 3.65 -11.84 -7.19
N ILE A 41 4.37 -11.43 -6.13
CA ILE A 41 4.87 -12.35 -5.09
C ILE A 41 3.71 -12.97 -4.31
N THR A 42 2.77 -12.14 -3.85
CA THR A 42 1.62 -12.60 -3.05
C THR A 42 0.68 -13.48 -3.85
N ASN A 43 0.53 -13.24 -5.16
CA ASN A 43 -0.21 -14.14 -6.04
C ASN A 43 0.46 -15.50 -6.22
N LYS A 44 1.78 -15.53 -6.39
CA LYS A 44 2.53 -16.79 -6.52
C LYS A 44 2.43 -17.65 -5.25
N LEU A 45 2.33 -17.01 -4.09
CA LEU A 45 2.29 -17.68 -2.78
C LEU A 45 0.88 -17.84 -2.21
N GLU A 46 -0.15 -17.41 -2.95
CA GLU A 46 -1.55 -17.37 -2.51
C GLU A 46 -1.74 -16.67 -1.15
N ILE A 47 -1.08 -15.52 -0.97
CA ILE A 47 -1.16 -14.71 0.24
C ILE A 47 -2.16 -13.56 0.01
N PRO A 48 -3.22 -13.45 0.82
CA PRO A 48 -4.09 -12.27 0.82
C PRO A 48 -3.32 -10.98 1.07
N PHE A 49 -3.53 -9.97 0.23
CA PHE A 49 -2.73 -8.74 0.25
C PHE A 49 -3.57 -7.45 0.15
N ILE A 50 -3.19 -6.42 0.90
CA ILE A 50 -3.61 -5.03 0.69
C ILE A 50 -2.37 -4.14 0.60
N PHE A 51 -2.34 -3.28 -0.43
CA PHE A 51 -1.32 -2.25 -0.55
C PHE A 51 -1.51 -1.16 0.51
N LYS A 52 -0.41 -0.78 1.17
CA LYS A 52 -0.39 0.27 2.19
C LYS A 52 0.69 1.31 1.89
N GLY A 53 0.31 2.59 1.94
CA GLY A 53 1.23 3.73 1.91
C GLY A 53 0.72 4.86 2.79
N SER A 54 1.62 5.65 3.38
CA SER A 54 1.20 6.83 4.17
C SER A 54 1.13 8.04 3.25
N TYR A 55 0.00 8.76 3.23
CA TYR A 55 -0.13 10.00 2.45
C TYR A 55 0.61 11.19 3.10
N ARG A 56 0.76 11.16 4.43
CA ARG A 56 1.46 12.19 5.22
C ARG A 56 2.21 11.55 6.39
N LYS A 57 3.34 12.16 6.77
CA LYS A 57 4.09 11.86 8.00
C LYS A 57 3.88 12.96 9.03
N ALA A 58 3.03 12.71 10.02
CA ALA A 58 2.76 13.64 11.11
C ALA A 58 3.85 13.60 12.21
N ASN A 59 4.36 12.39 12.49
CA ASN A 59 5.40 12.17 13.51
C ASN A 59 6.77 12.25 12.84
N ARG A 60 7.49 13.35 13.08
CA ARG A 60 8.78 13.64 12.45
C ARG A 60 9.81 13.95 13.54
N SER A 61 11.05 13.51 13.32
CA SER A 61 12.17 13.79 14.22
C SER A 61 12.58 15.27 14.22
N ARG A 62 12.37 15.97 13.09
CA ARG A 62 12.58 17.41 12.96
C ARG A 62 11.40 18.10 12.25
N LEU A 63 11.21 19.38 12.55
CA LEU A 63 10.14 20.21 11.99
C LEU A 63 10.28 20.43 10.47
N ASP A 64 11.51 20.41 9.96
CA ASP A 64 11.87 20.64 8.56
C ASP A 64 11.97 19.35 7.73
N SER A 65 11.71 18.18 8.35
CA SER A 65 11.74 16.90 7.65
C SER A 65 10.60 16.76 6.64
N PHE A 66 10.82 15.96 5.61
CA PHE A 66 9.80 15.61 4.62
C PHE A 66 8.47 15.20 5.26
N THR A 67 7.36 15.75 4.75
CA THR A 67 6.00 15.48 5.25
C THR A 67 5.16 14.64 4.30
N GLY A 68 5.52 14.60 3.02
CA GLY A 68 4.73 14.04 1.93
C GLY A 68 4.76 14.97 0.72
N ILE A 69 4.22 14.47 -0.40
CA ILE A 69 4.07 15.24 -1.66
C ILE A 69 2.82 16.12 -1.68
N GLY A 70 1.98 16.02 -0.64
CA GLY A 70 0.69 16.71 -0.54
C GLY A 70 -0.46 15.72 -0.42
N ASP A 71 -1.42 16.00 0.46
CA ASP A 71 -2.45 15.01 0.83
C ASP A 71 -3.29 14.59 -0.37
N MET A 72 -3.78 15.55 -1.15
CA MET A 72 -4.64 15.27 -2.30
C MET A 72 -3.91 14.49 -3.39
N GLU A 73 -2.63 14.82 -3.64
CA GLU A 73 -1.81 14.11 -4.61
C GLU A 73 -1.54 12.67 -4.17
N ALA A 74 -1.07 12.48 -2.94
CA ALA A 74 -0.80 11.15 -2.39
C ALA A 74 -2.08 10.29 -2.29
N LEU A 75 -3.23 10.87 -1.92
CA LEU A 75 -4.52 10.17 -1.88
C LEU A 75 -5.01 9.80 -3.29
N SER A 76 -4.78 10.66 -4.29
CA SER A 76 -5.08 10.36 -5.69
C SER A 76 -4.27 9.16 -6.19
N ILE A 77 -2.97 9.11 -5.86
CA ILE A 77 -2.11 7.97 -6.19
C ILE A 77 -2.58 6.70 -5.47
N LEU A 78 -2.89 6.76 -4.16
CA LEU A 78 -3.41 5.60 -3.43
C LEU A 78 -4.69 5.04 -4.04
N LYS A 79 -5.61 5.93 -4.47
CA LYS A 79 -6.85 5.54 -5.16
C LYS A 79 -6.59 4.91 -6.54
N LYS A 80 -5.53 5.31 -7.25
CA LYS A 80 -5.15 4.69 -8.52
C LYS A 80 -4.57 3.29 -8.32
N VAL A 81 -3.80 3.08 -7.25
CA VAL A 81 -3.19 1.78 -6.95
C VAL A 81 -4.23 0.73 -6.54
N GLY A 82 -5.32 1.12 -5.85
CA GLY A 82 -6.33 0.19 -5.31
C GLY A 82 -7.77 0.67 -5.40
#